data_AF-A0A285F766-F1
#
_entry.id   AF-A0A285F766-F1
#
_cell.length_a   1.000
_cell.length_b   1.000
_cell.length_c   1.000
_cell.angle_alpha   90.00
_cell.angle_beta   90.00
_cell.angle_gamma   90.00
#
_symmetry.space_group_name_H-M   'P 1'
#
loop_
_entity.id
_entity.type
_entity.pdbx_description
1 polymer ?
#
loop_
_entity_poly.entity_id
_entity_poly.type
_entity_poly.pdbx_seq_one_letter_code
_entity_poly.pdbx_strand_id
1 'polypeptide(L)'
;MDREFYLVDVFEFLQDKENPHITPVVRRGNNIKQMFIGRKARSAEYVMKNAQRQEVQLDIVIDVKYLKGKRGKYECENLGFVVYGVKWSPRKVSNVYKRRFAIESSYRMRNIVKPRTSTKDVTFRYFFTII
;
A
#
# COMPACT_ATOMS: atom_id res chain seq x y z
N MET A 1 7.81 -3.47 1.40
CA MET A 1 7.34 -2.57 2.47
C MET A 1 5.86 -2.83 2.71
N ASP A 2 4.91 -2.05 2.20
CA ASP A 2 3.50 -2.19 2.64
C ASP A 2 2.82 -3.53 2.33
N ARG A 3 3.34 -4.28 1.36
CA ARG A 3 2.89 -5.63 1.05
C ARG A 3 3.27 -6.66 2.12
N GLU A 4 4.30 -6.40 2.91
CA GLU A 4 4.73 -7.29 4.01
C GLU A 4 3.75 -7.22 5.18
N PHE A 5 3.02 -6.10 5.33
CA PHE A 5 1.95 -5.96 6.32
C PHE A 5 0.62 -6.58 5.86
N TYR A 6 0.57 -7.21 4.68
CA TYR A 6 -0.61 -7.92 4.19
C TYR A 6 -0.67 -9.32 4.81
N LEU A 7 -0.93 -9.37 6.12
CA LEU A 7 -0.98 -10.58 6.95
C LEU A 7 -2.24 -10.54 7.82
N VAL A 8 -2.82 -11.71 8.10
CA VAL A 8 -4.04 -11.83 8.93
C VAL A 8 -3.80 -11.23 10.31
N ASP A 9 -2.73 -11.65 10.99
CA ASP A 9 -2.38 -11.23 12.35
C ASP A 9 -2.25 -9.71 12.48
N VAL A 10 -1.73 -9.04 11.44
CA VAL A 10 -1.58 -7.58 11.41
C VAL A 10 -2.93 -6.90 11.28
N PHE A 11 -3.81 -7.38 10.39
CA PHE A 11 -5.13 -6.79 10.24
C PHE A 11 -6.01 -7.03 11.46
N GLU A 12 -5.96 -8.24 12.03
CA GLU A 12 -6.67 -8.58 13.27
C GLU A 12 -6.24 -7.64 14.40
N PHE A 13 -4.93 -7.47 14.63
CA PHE A 13 -4.42 -6.55 15.63
C PHE A 13 -4.85 -5.10 15.40
N LEU A 14 -4.80 -4.62 14.15
CA LEU A 14 -5.17 -3.24 13.83
C LEU A 14 -6.67 -2.99 14.02
N GLN A 15 -7.51 -3.98 13.68
CA GLN A 15 -8.96 -3.90 13.87
C GLN A 15 -9.35 -4.00 15.35
N ASP A 16 -8.70 -4.88 16.14
CA ASP A 16 -8.88 -4.98 17.59
C ASP A 16 -8.57 -3.65 18.31
N LYS A 17 -7.56 -2.93 17.82
CA LYS A 17 -7.19 -1.60 18.34
C LYS A 17 -7.95 -0.44 17.72
N GLU A 18 -8.95 -0.72 16.88
CA GLU A 18 -9.76 0.27 16.16
C GLU A 18 -8.91 1.29 15.35
N ASN A 19 -7.72 0.88 14.92
CA ASN A 19 -6.77 1.78 14.26
C ASN A 19 -7.09 1.93 12.76
N PRO A 20 -7.46 3.14 12.30
CA PRO A 20 -7.78 3.35 10.89
C PRO A 20 -6.55 3.14 10.01
N HIS A 21 -6.68 2.35 8.95
CA HIS A 21 -5.54 2.02 8.10
C HIS A 21 -5.93 1.83 6.63
N ILE A 22 -4.92 2.01 5.78
CA ILE A 22 -4.98 1.80 4.33
C ILE A 22 -3.75 1.00 3.92
N THR A 23 -3.97 -0.20 3.36
CA THR A 23 -2.91 -1.13 2.99
C THR A 23 -3.14 -1.66 1.57
N PRO A 24 -2.12 -1.75 0.70
CA PRO A 24 -2.32 -2.21 -0.67
C PRO A 24 -2.64 -3.71 -0.67
N VAL A 25 -3.60 -4.12 -1.49
CA VAL A 25 -3.94 -5.54 -1.62
C VAL A 25 -2.86 -6.29 -2.39
N VAL A 26 -2.42 -7.41 -1.85
CA VAL A 26 -1.55 -8.36 -2.56
C VAL A 26 -2.41 -9.38 -3.28
N ARG A 27 -2.31 -9.42 -4.61
CA ARG A 27 -3.11 -10.32 -5.46
C ARG A 27 -2.59 -11.75 -5.47
N ARG A 28 -2.75 -12.47 -4.36
CA ARG A 28 -2.40 -13.90 -4.21
C ARG A 28 -3.67 -14.76 -4.26
N GLY A 29 -3.69 -15.75 -5.15
CA GLY A 29 -4.81 -16.67 -5.34
C GLY A 29 -5.81 -16.24 -6.42
N ASN A 30 -6.63 -17.18 -6.89
CA ASN A 30 -7.56 -16.93 -7.98
C ASN A 30 -8.76 -16.08 -7.56
N ASN A 31 -9.28 -16.27 -6.35
CA ASN A 31 -10.44 -15.52 -5.86
C ASN A 31 -10.18 -14.00 -5.85
N ILE A 32 -9.08 -13.57 -5.23
CA ILE A 32 -8.71 -12.14 -5.21
C ILE A 32 -8.40 -11.61 -6.62
N LYS A 33 -7.84 -12.44 -7.52
CA LYS A 33 -7.60 -12.00 -8.91
C LYS A 33 -8.91 -11.74 -9.64
N GLN A 34 -9.93 -12.59 -9.45
CA GLN A 34 -11.26 -12.44 -10.05
C GLN A 34 -11.96 -11.18 -9.54
N MET A 35 -11.90 -10.89 -8.24
CA MET A 35 -12.42 -9.65 -7.64
C MET A 35 -11.84 -8.38 -8.29
N PHE A 36 -10.61 -8.47 -8.76
CA PHE A 36 -9.89 -7.38 -9.42
C PHE A 36 -10.17 -7.30 -10.93
N ILE A 37 -11.16 -8.01 -11.47
CA ILE A 37 -11.62 -7.85 -12.84
C ILE A 37 -12.81 -6.89 -12.87
N GLY A 38 -12.77 -5.91 -13.78
CA GLY A 38 -13.87 -4.96 -13.98
C GLY A 38 -13.39 -3.56 -14.35
N ARG A 39 -14.31 -2.71 -14.83
CA ARG A 39 -14.00 -1.39 -15.42
C ARG A 39 -14.41 -0.18 -14.56
N LYS A 40 -15.14 -0.40 -13.46
CA LYS A 40 -15.64 0.66 -12.58
C LYS A 40 -15.08 0.54 -11.17
N ALA A 41 -14.83 1.67 -10.52
CA ALA A 41 -14.44 1.70 -9.11
C ALA A 41 -15.55 1.08 -8.25
N ARG A 42 -15.16 0.35 -7.21
CA ARG A 42 -16.06 -0.50 -6.42
C ARG A 42 -15.47 -0.78 -5.04
N SER A 43 -16.33 -1.13 -4.11
CA SER A 43 -15.97 -1.67 -2.80
C SER A 43 -16.50 -3.08 -2.72
N ALA A 44 -15.79 -3.97 -2.03
CA ALA A 44 -16.25 -5.32 -1.78
C ALA A 44 -15.58 -5.90 -0.54
N GLU A 45 -16.31 -6.77 0.15
CA GLU A 45 -15.85 -7.47 1.33
C GLU A 45 -15.02 -8.69 0.92
N TYR A 46 -14.00 -9.00 1.71
CA TYR A 46 -13.12 -10.13 1.48
C TYR A 46 -12.69 -10.76 2.81
N VAL A 47 -12.80 -12.08 2.89
CA VAL A 47 -12.32 -12.84 4.04
C VAL A 47 -10.93 -13.37 3.72
N MET A 48 -9.93 -12.90 4.46
CA MET A 48 -8.56 -13.39 4.36
C MET A 48 -8.35 -14.52 5.37
N LYS A 49 -7.74 -15.63 4.94
CA LYS A 49 -7.46 -16.80 5.78
C LYS A 49 -5.97 -17.09 5.84
N ASN A 50 -5.47 -17.47 7.01
CA ASN A 50 -4.10 -17.94 7.20
C ASN A 50 -4.04 -19.49 7.23
N ALA A 51 -2.83 -20.06 7.14
CA ALA A 51 -2.57 -21.50 7.24
C ALA A 51 -3.07 -22.10 8.58
N GLN A 52 -3.06 -21.31 9.66
CA GLN A 52 -3.61 -21.68 10.97
C GLN A 52 -5.14 -21.56 11.06
N ARG A 53 -5.84 -21.33 9.93
CA ARG A 53 -7.30 -21.16 9.83
C ARG A 53 -7.88 -19.96 10.59
N GLN A 54 -7.05 -19.00 10.99
CA GLN A 54 -7.53 -17.69 11.41
C GLN A 54 -8.12 -16.94 10.21
N GLU A 55 -9.22 -16.24 10.44
CA GLU A 55 -9.96 -15.50 9.42
C GLU A 55 -10.15 -14.05 9.86
N VAL A 56 -9.94 -13.10 8.94
CA VAL A 56 -10.21 -11.69 9.17
C VAL A 56 -11.06 -11.13 8.04
N GLN A 57 -12.08 -10.34 8.40
CA GLN A 57 -12.94 -9.65 7.45
C GLN A 57 -12.28 -8.34 7.04
N LEU A 58 -12.16 -8.12 5.73
CA LEU A 58 -11.50 -6.96 5.15
C LEU A 58 -12.43 -6.24 4.18
N ASP A 59 -12.54 -4.94 4.34
CA ASP A 59 -13.16 -4.08 3.33
C ASP A 59 -12.12 -3.67 2.29
N ILE A 60 -12.34 -4.09 1.04
CA ILE A 60 -11.46 -3.75 -0.07
C ILE A 60 -12.11 -2.68 -0.94
N VAL A 61 -11.38 -1.60 -1.13
CA VAL A 61 -11.73 -0.50 -2.04
C VAL A 61 -10.86 -0.58 -3.29
N ILE A 62 -11.50 -0.62 -4.46
CA ILE A 62 -10.84 -0.76 -5.76
C ILE A 62 -11.03 0.53 -6.58
N ASP A 63 -9.93 1.21 -6.86
CA ASP A 63 -9.84 2.34 -7.79
C ASP A 63 -9.44 1.81 -9.19
N VAL A 64 -10.13 2.29 -10.22
CA VAL A 64 -9.87 1.87 -11.61
C VAL A 64 -9.26 3.02 -12.40
N LYS A 65 -8.11 2.78 -13.02
CA LYS A 65 -7.40 3.76 -13.84
C LYS A 65 -7.26 3.25 -15.27
N TYR A 66 -7.78 4.00 -16.23
CA TYR A 66 -7.51 3.71 -17.63
C TYR A 66 -6.08 4.16 -17.99
N LEU A 67 -5.25 3.25 -18.52
CA LEU A 67 -3.83 3.52 -18.75
C LEU A 67 -3.58 4.45 -19.95
N LYS A 68 -4.54 4.59 -20.89
CA LYS A 68 -4.43 5.49 -22.06
C LYS A 68 -3.09 5.36 -22.81
N GLY A 69 -2.63 4.14 -23.08
CA GLY A 69 -1.38 3.89 -23.79
C GLY A 69 -0.11 4.01 -22.95
N LYS A 70 -0.22 4.33 -21.65
CA LYS A 70 0.94 4.33 -20.75
C LYS A 70 1.59 2.95 -20.72
N ARG A 71 2.92 2.93 -20.91
CA ARG A 71 3.72 1.69 -20.97
C ARG A 71 3.22 0.73 -22.06
N GLY A 72 2.67 1.26 -23.17
CA GLY A 72 2.15 0.47 -24.28
C GLY A 72 0.82 -0.25 -24.00
N LYS A 73 0.15 0.07 -22.88
CA LYS A 73 -1.05 -0.65 -22.42
C LYS A 73 -2.32 0.19 -22.59
N TYR A 74 -3.35 -0.40 -23.20
CA TYR A 74 -4.67 0.20 -23.44
C TYR A 74 -5.77 -0.45 -22.58
N GLU A 75 -5.41 -0.88 -21.38
CA GLU A 75 -6.29 -1.57 -20.45
C GLU A 75 -6.64 -0.71 -19.22
N CYS A 76 -7.59 -1.22 -18.44
CA CYS A 76 -7.91 -0.66 -17.12
C CYS A 76 -7.03 -1.32 -16.06
N GLU A 77 -6.36 -0.51 -15.26
CA GLU A 77 -5.60 -0.94 -14.09
C GLU A 77 -6.45 -0.81 -12.82
N ASN A 78 -6.66 -1.93 -12.13
CA ASN A 78 -7.47 -2.00 -10.90
C ASN A 78 -6.57 -1.96 -9.65
N LEU A 79 -6.46 -0.82 -8.98
CA LEU A 79 -5.68 -0.66 -7.76
C LEU A 79 -6.58 -0.92 -6.55
N GLY A 80 -6.23 -1.88 -5.71
CA GLY A 80 -7.06 -2.26 -4.56
C GLY A 80 -6.35 -2.05 -3.25
N PHE A 81 -7.12 -1.64 -2.25
CA PHE A 81 -6.65 -1.26 -0.94
C PHE A 81 -7.59 -1.85 0.11
N VAL A 82 -7.03 -2.46 1.14
CA VAL A 82 -7.74 -2.75 2.38
C VAL A 82 -7.90 -1.43 3.12
N VAL A 83 -9.13 -1.12 3.53
CA VAL A 83 -9.48 0.11 4.23
C VAL A 83 -10.26 -0.23 5.48
N TYR A 84 -9.88 0.35 6.62
CA TYR A 84 -10.62 0.20 7.87
C TYR A 84 -10.71 1.56 8.58
N GLY A 85 -11.84 1.85 9.23
CA GLY A 85 -12.07 3.09 9.97
C GLY A 85 -12.17 4.37 9.10
N VAL A 86 -12.19 4.24 7.77
CA VAL A 86 -12.17 5.39 6.86
C VAL A 86 -13.18 5.22 5.71
N LYS A 87 -14.16 6.12 5.62
CA LYS A 87 -15.16 6.13 4.55
C LYS A 87 -14.79 7.13 3.45
N TRP A 88 -13.86 6.77 2.58
CA TRP A 88 -13.41 7.63 1.46
C TRP A 88 -13.74 7.04 0.09
N SER A 89 -13.81 7.91 -0.92
CA SER A 89 -13.96 7.46 -2.30
C SER A 89 -12.73 6.69 -2.78
N PRO A 90 -12.89 5.70 -3.69
CA PRO A 90 -11.76 4.88 -4.17
C PRO A 90 -10.58 5.69 -4.70
N ARG A 91 -10.90 6.78 -5.42
CA ARG A 91 -9.89 7.69 -5.96
C ARG A 91 -9.09 8.41 -4.87
N LYS A 92 -9.76 8.83 -3.79
CA LYS A 92 -9.11 9.48 -2.65
C LYS A 92 -8.19 8.51 -1.91
N VAL A 93 -8.64 7.28 -1.65
CA VAL A 93 -7.82 6.21 -1.03
C VAL A 93 -6.54 5.98 -1.84
N SER A 94 -6.68 5.77 -3.15
CA SER A 94 -5.59 5.57 -4.10
C SER A 94 -4.58 6.72 -4.13
N ASN A 95 -5.06 7.96 -4.11
CA ASN A 95 -4.20 9.14 -4.12
C ASN A 95 -3.47 9.37 -2.79
N VAL A 96 -4.16 9.21 -1.66
CA VAL A 96 -3.57 9.34 -0.32
C VAL A 96 -2.50 8.28 -0.12
N TYR A 97 -2.81 7.02 -0.43
CA TYR A 97 -1.84 5.94 -0.39
C TYR A 97 -0.63 6.21 -1.28
N LYS A 98 -0.84 6.65 -2.53
CA LYS A 98 0.26 6.98 -3.44
C LYS A 98 1.18 8.06 -2.86
N ARG A 99 0.62 9.08 -2.21
CA ARG A 99 1.40 10.15 -1.58
C ARG A 99 2.21 9.62 -0.40
N ARG A 100 1.59 8.81 0.49
CA ARG A 100 2.30 8.17 1.61
C ARG A 100 3.46 7.30 1.11
N PHE A 101 3.18 6.44 0.14
CA PHE A 101 4.19 5.56 -0.46
C PHE A 101 5.35 6.34 -1.09
N ALA A 102 5.07 7.47 -1.76
CA ALA A 102 6.12 8.31 -2.35
C ALA A 102 7.06 8.91 -1.29
N ILE A 103 6.53 9.28 -0.13
CA ILE A 103 7.30 9.80 1.00
C ILE A 103 8.18 8.69 1.59
N GLU A 104 7.62 7.52 1.88
CA GLU A 104 8.37 6.38 2.44
C GLU A 104 9.47 5.89 1.49
N SER A 105 9.16 5.81 0.20
CA SER A 105 10.13 5.40 -0.80
C SER A 105 11.26 6.43 -0.99
N SER A 106 10.97 7.73 -0.90
CA SER A 106 12.03 8.76 -0.93
C SER A 106 12.93 8.69 0.31
N TYR A 107 12.36 8.49 1.51
CA TYR A 107 13.15 8.27 2.72
C TYR A 107 14.04 7.02 2.61
N ARG A 108 13.50 5.92 2.07
CA ARG A 108 14.28 4.69 1.84
C ARG A 108 15.42 4.94 0.84
N MET A 109 15.14 5.57 -0.30
CA MET A 109 16.15 5.88 -1.31
C MET A 109 17.24 6.76 -0.72
N ARG A 110 16.87 7.83 0.00
CA ARG A 110 17.82 8.70 0.69
C ARG A 110 18.71 7.91 1.65
N ASN A 111 18.13 7.02 2.46
CA ASN A 111 18.93 6.22 3.41
C ASN A 111 19.88 5.22 2.74
N ILE A 112 19.58 4.78 1.51
CA ILE A 112 20.45 3.90 0.72
C ILE A 112 21.62 4.68 0.11
N VAL A 113 21.35 5.87 -0.44
CA VAL A 113 22.37 6.68 -1.14
C VAL A 113 23.19 7.56 -0.19
N LYS A 114 22.66 7.87 1.00
CA LYS A 114 23.32 8.72 1.99
C LYS A 114 24.68 8.11 2.38
N PRO A 115 25.80 8.85 2.20
CA PRO A 115 27.10 8.40 2.67
C PRO A 115 27.10 8.18 4.18
N ARG A 116 27.61 7.01 4.60
CA ARG A 116 27.90 6.76 6.02
C ARG A 116 29.29 7.32 6.33
N THR A 117 29.39 8.16 7.36
CA THR A 117 30.67 8.73 7.80
C THR A 117 30.82 8.56 9.31
N SER A 118 32.04 8.30 9.75
CA SER A 118 32.46 8.28 11.15
C SER A 118 33.35 9.49 11.51
N THR A 119 33.52 10.45 10.59
CA THR A 119 34.34 11.64 10.84
C THR A 119 33.80 12.47 12.00
N LYS A 120 34.71 12.99 12.83
CA LYS A 120 34.35 13.90 13.93
C LYS A 120 34.05 15.32 13.44
N ASP A 121 34.54 15.69 12.26
CA ASP A 121 34.32 17.01 11.67
C ASP A 121 32.82 17.27 11.45
N VAL A 122 32.33 18.36 12.02
CA VAL A 122 30.92 18.76 11.95
C VAL A 122 30.55 19.19 10.54
N THR A 123 31.46 19.82 9.80
CA THR A 123 31.25 20.35 8.45
C THR A 123 30.91 19.21 7.48
N PHE A 124 31.72 18.15 7.49
CA PHE A 124 31.48 16.97 6.65
C PHE A 124 30.22 16.21 7.06
N ARG A 125 29.92 16.08 8.35
CA ARG A 125 28.67 15.44 8.82
C ARG A 125 27.42 16.21 8.42
N TYR A 126 27.50 17.54 8.46
CA TYR A 126 26.41 18.42 8.03
C TYR A 126 26.22 18.35 6.52
N PHE A 127 27.30 18.41 5.74
CA PHE A 127 27.27 18.27 4.28
C PHE A 127 26.56 16.98 3.82
N PHE A 128 26.95 15.83 4.37
CA PHE A 128 26.29 14.54 4.06
C PHE A 128 24.87 14.41 4.63
N THR A 129 24.41 15.36 5.44
CA THR A 129 23.03 15.39 5.94
C THR A 129 22.14 16.26 5.05
N ILE A 130 22.67 17.30 4.41
CA ILE A 130 21.87 18.11 3.48
C ILE A 130 21.69 17.38 2.15
N ILE A 131 22.74 16.70 1.68
CA ILE A 131 22.75 15.92 0.43
C ILE A 131 22.06 14.56 0.67
#